data_AF-A0A1N7LKG7-F1
#
_entry.id   AF-A0A1N7LKG7-F1
#
_cell.length_a   1.000
_cell.length_b   1.000
_cell.length_c   1.000
_cell.angle_alpha   90.00
_cell.angle_beta   90.00
_cell.angle_gamma   90.00
#
_symmetry.space_group_name_H-M   'P 1'
#
loop_
_entity.id
_entity.type
_entity.pdbx_description
1 polymer ?
#
loop_
_entity_poly.entity_id
_entity_poly.type
_entity_poly.pdbx_seq_one_letter_code
_entity_poly.pdbx_strand_id
1 'polypeptide(L)'
;MTATSATPQASVLDDIARLSSAEEIFTFLLLPFRQDVLNVARLHIMKAFGQKLRKIDIDTMDADGAFLAAREALKETYEQFESSSPREQGVLAVFSRTAPKGGNFVPFTALRGPKADPAG
;
A
#
# COMPACT_ATOMS: atom_id res chain seq x y z
N MET A 1 -40.51 -6.48 -25.74
CA MET A 1 -39.06 -6.60 -25.48
C MET A 1 -38.90 -6.79 -23.99
N THR A 2 -38.71 -8.03 -23.55
CA THR A 2 -38.65 -8.41 -22.13
C THR A 2 -37.32 -7.95 -21.55
N ALA A 3 -37.38 -6.99 -20.63
CA ALA A 3 -36.25 -6.62 -19.79
C ALA A 3 -35.94 -7.80 -18.88
N THR A 4 -34.85 -8.52 -19.18
CA THR A 4 -34.31 -9.52 -18.25
C THR A 4 -33.73 -8.75 -17.08
N SER A 5 -34.35 -8.89 -15.92
CA SER A 5 -33.87 -8.33 -14.67
C SER A 5 -32.60 -9.09 -14.30
N ALA A 6 -31.47 -8.39 -14.27
CA ALA A 6 -30.21 -8.96 -13.79
C ALA A 6 -30.39 -9.37 -12.32
N THR A 7 -30.27 -10.67 -12.06
CA THR A 7 -30.10 -11.29 -10.75
C THR A 7 -29.01 -10.55 -9.95
N PRO A 8 -29.09 -10.46 -8.60
CA PRO A 8 -28.00 -9.95 -7.78
C PRO A 8 -26.83 -10.94 -7.80
N GLN A 9 -26.12 -11.02 -8.91
CA GLN A 9 -24.78 -11.57 -8.98
C GLN A 9 -23.91 -10.66 -8.13
N ALA A 10 -23.21 -11.19 -7.12
CA ALA A 10 -22.21 -10.42 -6.41
C ALA A 10 -21.27 -9.80 -7.45
N SER A 11 -21.33 -8.48 -7.58
CA SER A 11 -20.50 -7.77 -8.55
C SER A 11 -19.06 -7.86 -8.08
N VAL A 12 -18.11 -7.77 -9.01
CA VAL A 12 -16.67 -7.69 -8.66
C VAL A 12 -16.42 -6.60 -7.61
N LEU A 13 -17.22 -5.54 -7.61
CA LEU A 13 -17.23 -4.49 -6.59
C LEU A 13 -17.68 -4.98 -5.20
N ASP A 14 -18.70 -5.84 -5.11
CA ASP A 14 -19.16 -6.46 -3.87
C ASP A 14 -18.09 -7.40 -3.29
N ASP A 15 -17.41 -8.18 -4.14
CA ASP A 15 -16.28 -9.01 -3.71
C ASP A 15 -15.13 -8.16 -3.17
N ILE A 16 -14.74 -7.11 -3.90
CA ILE A 16 -13.71 -6.16 -3.44
C ILE A 16 -14.13 -5.49 -2.11
N ALA A 17 -15.41 -5.15 -1.93
CA ALA A 17 -15.92 -4.50 -0.73
C ALA A 17 -15.93 -5.44 0.50
N ARG A 18 -15.96 -6.76 0.30
CA ARG A 18 -15.83 -7.76 1.38
C ARG A 18 -14.40 -7.94 1.86
N LEU A 19 -13.41 -7.57 1.05
CA LEU A 19 -12.00 -7.72 1.40
C LEU A 19 -11.64 -6.73 2.52
N SER A 20 -10.97 -7.24 3.55
CA SER A 20 -10.70 -6.46 4.77
C SER A 20 -9.36 -5.72 4.70
N SER A 21 -8.56 -6.00 3.67
CA SER A 21 -7.20 -5.47 3.55
C SER A 21 -6.82 -5.14 2.11
N ALA A 22 -5.94 -4.14 1.97
CA ALA A 22 -5.42 -3.76 0.66
C ALA A 22 -4.68 -4.93 0.00
N GLU A 23 -3.86 -5.67 0.75
CA GLU A 23 -3.14 -6.85 0.26
C GLU A 23 -4.07 -7.90 -0.37
N GLU A 24 -5.24 -8.11 0.23
CA GLU A 24 -6.25 -9.01 -0.31
C GLU A 24 -6.82 -8.48 -1.62
N ILE A 25 -7.07 -7.17 -1.73
CA ILE A 25 -7.54 -6.54 -2.97
C ILE A 25 -6.50 -6.68 -4.09
N PHE A 26 -5.22 -6.47 -3.80
CA PHE A 26 -4.15 -6.68 -4.77
C PHE A 26 -4.04 -8.15 -5.20
N THR A 27 -4.17 -9.08 -4.24
CA THR A 27 -4.14 -10.52 -4.51
C THR A 27 -5.33 -10.97 -5.36
N PHE A 28 -6.53 -10.49 -5.03
CA PHE A 28 -7.76 -10.75 -5.76
C PHE A 28 -7.67 -10.25 -7.21
N LEU A 29 -7.12 -9.06 -7.42
CA LEU A 29 -6.91 -8.48 -8.76
C LEU A 29 -5.66 -8.99 -9.47
N LEU A 30 -4.97 -10.00 -8.90
CA LEU A 30 -3.76 -10.62 -9.44
C LEU A 30 -2.67 -9.59 -9.80
N LEU A 31 -2.52 -8.57 -8.94
CA LEU A 31 -1.59 -7.47 -9.15
C LEU A 31 -0.39 -7.59 -8.19
N PRO A 32 0.85 -7.66 -8.71
CA PRO A 32 2.03 -7.66 -7.85
C PRO A 32 2.19 -6.31 -7.17
N PHE A 33 2.59 -6.32 -5.90
CA PHE A 33 2.83 -5.11 -5.11
C PHE A 33 4.05 -5.26 -4.21
N ARG A 34 4.67 -4.12 -3.86
CA ARG A 34 5.71 -4.07 -2.83
C ARG A 34 5.09 -3.72 -1.49
N GLN A 35 5.29 -4.57 -0.49
CA GLN A 35 4.75 -4.37 0.85
C GLN A 35 5.24 -3.06 1.50
N ASP A 36 6.48 -2.64 1.24
CA ASP A 36 7.05 -1.39 1.74
C ASP A 36 6.30 -0.14 1.23
N VAL A 37 5.94 -0.14 -0.06
CA VAL A 37 5.14 0.93 -0.67
C VAL A 37 3.71 0.89 -0.13
N LEU A 38 3.12 -0.30 -0.08
CA LEU A 38 1.75 -0.47 0.37
C LEU A 38 1.56 -0.07 1.83
N ASN A 39 2.54 -0.33 2.71
CA ASN A 39 2.48 0.08 4.12
C ASN A 39 2.39 1.60 4.29
N VAL A 40 3.03 2.37 3.41
CA VAL A 40 3.10 3.83 3.51
C VAL A 40 1.94 4.47 2.76
N ALA A 41 1.59 3.93 1.59
CA ALA A 41 0.61 4.51 0.69
C ALA A 41 -0.77 3.83 0.76
N ARG A 42 -1.01 2.88 1.68
CA ARG A 42 -2.26 2.09 1.79
C ARG A 42 -3.50 2.96 1.67
N LEU A 43 -3.60 3.96 2.54
CA LEU A 43 -4.77 4.84 2.62
C LEU A 43 -4.95 5.65 1.34
N HIS A 44 -3.85 6.12 0.75
CA HIS A 44 -3.88 6.92 -0.45
C HIS A 44 -4.26 6.10 -1.69
N ILE A 45 -3.66 4.92 -1.84
CA ILE A 45 -3.96 3.98 -2.94
C ILE A 45 -5.44 3.57 -2.85
N MET A 46 -5.94 3.18 -1.67
CA MET A 46 -7.33 2.77 -1.51
C MET A 46 -8.32 3.92 -1.75
N LYS A 47 -8.01 5.14 -1.28
CA LYS A 47 -8.84 6.31 -1.54
C LYS A 47 -8.88 6.63 -3.03
N ALA A 48 -7.74 6.69 -3.71
CA ALA A 48 -7.67 7.02 -5.12
C ALA A 48 -8.28 5.91 -6.01
N PHE A 49 -8.08 4.64 -5.64
CA PHE A 49 -8.73 3.49 -6.26
C PHE A 49 -10.26 3.61 -6.20
N GLY A 50 -10.84 3.82 -5.03
CA GLY A 50 -12.29 4.00 -4.89
C GLY A 50 -12.83 5.21 -5.67
N GLN A 51 -12.05 6.29 -5.78
CA GLN A 51 -12.42 7.45 -6.62
C GLN A 51 -12.39 7.13 -8.11
N LYS A 52 -11.44 6.30 -8.58
CA LYS A 52 -11.43 5.81 -9.97
C LYS A 52 -12.60 4.87 -10.23
N LEU A 53 -12.87 3.92 -9.34
CA LEU A 53 -13.99 2.98 -9.50
C LEU A 53 -15.32 3.72 -9.65
N ARG A 54 -15.54 4.82 -8.93
CA ARG A 54 -16.76 5.65 -9.08
C ARG A 54 -16.87 6.40 -10.40
N LYS A 55 -15.76 6.61 -11.11
CA LYS A 55 -15.74 7.26 -12.43
C LYS A 55 -15.92 6.27 -13.57
N ILE A 56 -15.66 5.00 -13.31
CA ILE A 56 -15.80 3.92 -14.28
C ILE A 56 -17.18 3.30 -14.06
N ASP A 57 -17.94 3.12 -15.12
CA ASP A 57 -19.29 2.55 -15.05
C ASP A 57 -19.23 1.00 -14.98
N ILE A 58 -18.55 0.50 -13.94
CA ILE A 58 -18.22 -0.93 -13.77
C ILE A 58 -19.48 -1.80 -13.65
N ASP A 59 -20.57 -1.22 -13.12
CA ASP A 59 -21.86 -1.90 -12.99
C ASP A 59 -22.51 -2.23 -14.34
N THR A 60 -22.14 -1.50 -15.40
CA THR A 60 -22.64 -1.76 -16.76
C THR A 60 -21.80 -2.78 -17.54
N MET A 61 -20.67 -3.22 -16.96
CA MET A 61 -19.75 -4.17 -17.58
C MET A 61 -20.09 -5.61 -17.19
N ASP A 62 -19.76 -6.55 -18.06
CA ASP A 62 -19.74 -7.97 -17.70
C ASP A 62 -18.65 -8.23 -16.63
N ALA A 63 -18.75 -9.33 -15.88
CA ALA A 63 -17.86 -9.66 -14.77
C ALA A 63 -16.37 -9.59 -15.15
N ASP A 64 -15.99 -10.09 -16.34
CA ASP A 64 -14.60 -10.05 -16.82
C ASP A 64 -14.13 -8.61 -17.12
N GLY A 65 -15.01 -7.81 -17.74
CA GLY A 65 -14.75 -6.41 -18.03
C GLY A 65 -14.63 -5.56 -16.75
N ALA A 66 -15.52 -5.82 -15.79
CA ALA A 66 -15.48 -5.19 -14.48
C ALA A 66 -14.19 -5.50 -13.72
N PHE A 67 -13.74 -6.76 -13.76
CA PHE A 67 -12.49 -7.20 -13.16
C PHE A 67 -11.27 -6.52 -13.81
N LEU A 68 -11.20 -6.50 -15.15
CA LEU A 68 -10.13 -5.85 -15.88
C LEU A 68 -10.07 -4.34 -15.61
N ALA A 69 -11.23 -3.66 -15.59
CA ALA A 69 -11.31 -2.24 -15.32
C ALA A 69 -10.89 -1.90 -13.87
N ALA A 70 -11.32 -2.70 -12.89
CA ALA A 70 -10.89 -2.55 -11.50
C ALA A 70 -9.38 -2.79 -11.35
N ARG A 71 -8.84 -3.83 -12.00
CA ARG A 71 -7.41 -4.14 -12.00
C ARG A 71 -6.59 -3.01 -12.60
N GLU A 72 -7.01 -2.45 -13.73
CA GLU A 72 -6.33 -1.33 -14.38
C GLU A 72 -6.36 -0.07 -13.52
N ALA A 73 -7.53 0.25 -12.94
CA ALA A 73 -7.68 1.38 -12.03
C ALA A 73 -6.75 1.29 -10.81
N LEU A 74 -6.61 0.10 -10.22
CA LEU A 74 -5.69 -0.15 -9.12
C LEU A 74 -4.23 0.00 -9.57
N LYS A 75 -3.87 -0.60 -10.71
CA LYS A 75 -2.51 -0.56 -11.26
C LYS A 75 -2.04 0.86 -11.51
N GLU A 76 -2.81 1.65 -12.24
CA GLU A 76 -2.44 3.02 -12.57
C GLU A 76 -2.27 3.88 -11.30
N THR A 77 -3.16 3.70 -10.33
CA THR A 77 -3.09 4.44 -9.06
C THR A 77 -1.83 4.04 -8.30
N TYR A 78 -1.54 2.74 -8.23
CA TYR A 78 -0.33 2.23 -7.59
C TYR A 78 0.95 2.76 -8.29
N GLU A 79 1.00 2.75 -9.61
CA GLU A 79 2.13 3.28 -10.41
C GLU A 79 2.34 4.78 -10.18
N GLN A 80 1.27 5.57 -10.05
CA GLN A 80 1.38 6.98 -9.70
C GLN A 80 2.00 7.19 -8.32
N PHE A 81 1.69 6.35 -7.35
CA PHE A 81 2.30 6.40 -6.01
C PHE A 81 3.72 5.87 -5.99
N GLU A 82 4.05 4.87 -6.80
CA GLU A 82 5.41 4.39 -6.95
C GLU A 82 6.30 5.45 -7.61
N SER A 83 5.79 6.13 -8.65
CA SER A 83 6.51 7.18 -9.36
C SER A 83 6.52 8.53 -8.64
N SER A 84 5.52 8.84 -7.80
CA SER A 84 5.42 10.11 -7.07
C SER A 84 5.85 10.01 -5.61
N SER A 85 6.28 8.83 -5.14
CA SER A 85 6.87 8.71 -3.80
C SER A 85 8.19 9.50 -3.76
N PRO A 86 8.29 10.59 -2.97
CA PRO A 86 9.50 11.43 -2.90
C PRO A 86 10.70 10.73 -2.25
N ARG A 87 10.66 9.40 -2.08
CA ARG A 87 11.75 8.62 -1.50
C ARG A 87 12.87 8.32 -2.49
N GLU A 88 12.61 8.49 -3.79
CA GLU A 88 13.59 8.40 -4.87
C GLU A 88 14.39 9.71 -5.05
N GLN A 89 14.04 10.77 -4.31
CA GLN A 89 14.87 11.97 -4.16
C GLN A 89 15.46 12.02 -2.74
N GLY A 90 16.14 10.94 -2.33
CA GLY A 90 17.27 11.03 -1.41
C GLY A 90 17.01 11.32 0.07
N VAL A 91 15.97 10.77 0.71
CA VAL A 91 15.81 10.90 2.18
C VAL A 91 15.56 9.64 2.98
N LEU A 92 15.60 8.43 2.40
CA LEU A 92 15.51 7.23 3.26
C LEU A 92 16.31 6.02 2.78
N ALA A 93 17.55 6.25 2.35
CA ALA A 93 18.61 5.24 2.32
C ALA A 93 19.04 4.78 3.74
N VAL A 94 18.10 4.66 4.70
CA VAL A 94 18.38 4.34 6.11
C VAL A 94 17.76 3.02 6.58
N PHE A 95 17.10 2.25 5.72
CA PHE A 95 16.61 0.91 6.08
C PHE A 95 17.05 -0.22 5.15
N SER A 96 18.15 -0.03 4.43
CA SER A 96 18.99 -1.18 4.04
C SER A 96 19.90 -1.55 5.21
N ARG A 97 19.36 -2.25 6.21
CA ARG A 97 20.20 -3.01 7.15
C ARG A 97 19.58 -4.36 7.45
N THR A 98 19.73 -5.27 6.50
CA THR A 98 19.89 -6.69 6.82
C THR A 98 20.98 -6.81 7.89
N ALA A 99 20.56 -7.26 9.09
CA ALA A 99 21.34 -7.73 10.25
C ALA A 99 22.68 -7.03 10.60
N PRO A 100 22.85 -6.47 11.83
CA PRO A 100 24.18 -6.08 12.30
C PRO A 100 25.03 -7.33 12.58
N LYS A 101 25.93 -7.69 11.66
CA LYS A 101 27.14 -8.46 12.02
C LYS A 101 28.15 -7.48 12.62
N GLY A 102 28.21 -7.45 13.95
CA GLY A 102 29.32 -6.96 14.76
C GLY A 102 29.73 -5.49 14.59
N GLY A 103 29.41 -4.65 15.59
CA GLY A 103 29.97 -3.29 15.65
C GLY A 103 29.40 -2.43 16.77
N ASN A 104 29.91 -2.65 17.98
CA ASN A 104 30.00 -1.72 19.12
C ASN A 104 28.74 -0.87 19.46
N PHE A 105 27.74 -1.51 20.07
CA PHE A 105 26.69 -0.78 20.79
C PHE A 105 27.26 -0.26 22.12
N VAL A 106 27.40 1.06 22.26
CA VAL A 106 27.78 1.69 23.54
C VAL A 106 26.52 1.97 24.36
N PRO A 107 26.27 1.26 25.47
CA PRO A 107 25.12 1.53 26.33
C PRO A 107 25.25 2.91 26.98
N PHE A 108 24.10 3.55 27.22
CA PHE A 108 23.97 4.92 27.77
C PHE A 108 24.67 5.14 29.12
N THR A 109 25.04 4.05 29.81
CA THR A 109 25.88 4.10 31.03
C THR A 109 27.29 4.62 30.78
N ALA A 110 27.80 4.55 29.53
CA ALA A 110 29.13 5.06 29.17
C ALA A 110 29.19 6.60 29.10
N LEU A 111 28.04 7.27 29.05
CA LEU A 111 27.94 8.75 29.04
C LEU A 111 27.75 9.35 30.44
N ARG A 112 27.65 8.52 31.49
CA ARG A 112 27.64 9.02 32.86
C ARG A 112 29.07 9.16 33.36
N GLY A 113 29.74 10.21 32.90
CA GLY A 113 30.99 10.65 33.53
C GLY A 113 30.75 10.91 35.03
N PRO A 114 31.55 10.35 35.94
CA PRO A 114 31.54 10.79 37.32
C PRO A 114 32.21 12.17 37.43
N LYS A 115 31.35 13.11 37.82
CA LYS A 115 31.59 14.47 38.31
C LYS A 115 32.61 14.52 39.47
N ALA A 116 33.60 15.42 39.32
CA ALA A 116 34.32 16.26 40.29
C ALA A 116 34.78 15.70 41.65
N ASP A 117 36.05 15.99 42.03
CA ASP A 117 36.34 17.06 43.01
C ASP A 117 37.82 17.55 42.95
N PRO A 118 38.11 18.84 43.19
CA PRO A 118 39.45 19.41 43.28
C PRO A 118 39.96 19.57 44.73
N ALA A 119 41.29 19.66 44.88
CA ALA A 119 42.07 20.12 46.05
C ALA A 119 42.65 19.06 47.00
N GLY A 120 43.95 19.24 47.29
CA GLY A 120 44.80 18.46 48.18
C GLY A 120 46.26 18.67 47.83
#